data_AF-A0A8J2FEH0-F1
#
_entry.id   AF-A0A8J2FEH0-F1
#
_cell.length_a   1.000
_cell.length_b   1.000
_cell.length_c   1.000
_cell.angle_alpha   90.00
_cell.angle_beta   90.00
_cell.angle_gamma   90.00
#
_symmetry.space_group_name_H-M   'P 1'
#
loop_
_entity.id
_entity.type
_entity.pdbx_description
1 polymer ?
#
loop_
_entity_poly.entity_id
_entity_poly.type
_entity_poly.pdbx_seq_one_letter_code
_entity_poly.pdbx_strand_id
1 'polypeptide(L)'
;MPSFRFDVGTQVLCNLGQSGWKMGKVIALNYREDAWPPGQKAPYQVALEGEDGEFRLIYVPVDDDYCCRKPTDEDLKIANRADALAALPNETATKKQANNKNDVGTITTKNELGSTAVSVSDHVGYRAGLCHCCQPHPQSWSCVELYSEHYRGATRNDLKVTRRSIDLGSKKVGAEIECCSSKEVDLLSKSGFMQRPTLVRLPPGVRFADDGSLKGKIRFDPHRESSYKVEFVAVSAVDWKDPKIGLVRLEITFTVTDNDEPLGFDPDEFAAKQQEASAAAAGIYQKLCQTWDRWERSELDQRDTCDLMCAHLARLRDLLEEHPRLEDGLWWAQLGGFYMNVHKLLENTLFECELYLGYALTFGSVSVRQIAEQNLEGCYQKRLLESARFLWIDGVKQMMHNDFRGAIETFQKATAKKDGWGWAVNVGDIWIFEAAARLILTAEGNEKLSTQVDKLLEKHRARCKKTGTFKSSVHPWAAEVTSGLSAYRNLQSKKSKSSSDTTSSDSAGWLEGFKKRTLFWCAQVLGGVAPFPPKPRPRLEDAQVLVDRLPGHNVVYERS
;
A
#
# COMPACT_ATOMS: atom_id res chain seq x y z
N MET A 1 -2.54 25.32 35.24
CA MET A 1 -3.46 24.37 34.58
C MET A 1 -2.67 23.56 33.57
N PRO A 2 -2.98 22.27 33.34
CA PRO A 2 -2.32 21.52 32.27
C PRO A 2 -2.53 22.25 30.94
N SER A 3 -1.45 22.53 30.23
CA SER A 3 -1.50 23.10 28.89
C SER A 3 -1.77 21.97 27.93
N PHE A 4 -2.93 22.00 27.28
CA PHE A 4 -3.27 21.05 26.22
C PHE A 4 -2.47 21.34 24.95
N ARG A 5 -2.28 20.34 24.09
CA ARG A 5 -1.50 20.46 22.84
C ARG A 5 -2.15 21.30 21.74
N PHE A 6 -3.49 21.36 21.72
CA PHE A 6 -4.27 22.02 20.66
C PHE A 6 -5.16 23.13 21.22
N ASP A 7 -5.23 24.24 20.48
CA ASP A 7 -6.11 25.37 20.76
C ASP A 7 -7.47 25.21 20.08
N VAL A 8 -8.49 25.95 20.56
CA VAL A 8 -9.78 26.07 19.88
C VAL A 8 -9.56 26.59 18.45
N GLY A 9 -10.18 25.91 17.50
CA GLY A 9 -10.06 26.16 16.07
C GLY A 9 -9.03 25.29 15.35
N THR A 10 -8.19 24.55 16.08
CA THR A 10 -7.19 23.65 15.49
C THR A 10 -7.86 22.47 14.79
N GLN A 11 -7.44 22.17 13.55
CA GLN A 11 -7.81 20.93 12.86
C GLN A 11 -7.06 19.76 13.47
N VAL A 12 -7.80 18.69 13.78
CA VAL A 12 -7.29 17.46 14.39
C VAL A 12 -7.88 16.24 13.69
N LEU A 13 -7.19 15.12 13.77
CA LEU A 13 -7.75 13.80 13.54
C LEU A 13 -8.08 13.17 14.88
N CYS A 14 -9.28 12.60 14.98
CA CYS A 14 -9.75 11.89 16.16
C CYS A 14 -9.92 10.40 15.85
N ASN A 15 -9.42 9.56 16.75
CA ASN A 15 -9.54 8.11 16.64
C ASN A 15 -10.90 7.66 17.18
N LEU A 16 -11.73 7.05 16.31
CA LEU A 16 -13.04 6.53 16.65
C LEU A 16 -13.05 4.99 16.76
N GLY A 17 -11.88 4.38 16.98
CA GLY A 17 -11.74 2.94 17.05
C GLY A 17 -12.01 2.28 15.70
N GLN A 18 -13.08 1.49 15.61
CA GLN A 18 -13.43 0.73 14.41
C GLN A 18 -13.81 1.62 13.22
N SER A 19 -14.33 2.82 13.47
CA SER A 19 -14.64 3.82 12.42
C SER A 19 -13.41 4.57 11.93
N GLY A 20 -12.23 4.26 12.46
CA GLY A 20 -10.95 4.84 12.06
C GLY A 20 -10.74 6.28 12.51
N TRP A 21 -9.77 6.93 11.89
CA TRP A 21 -9.47 8.35 12.12
C TRP A 21 -10.42 9.25 11.32
N LYS A 22 -11.02 10.24 11.96
CA LYS A 22 -11.90 11.25 11.33
C LYS A 22 -11.39 12.66 11.55
N MET A 23 -11.48 13.48 10.51
CA MET A 23 -11.10 14.89 10.57
C MET A 23 -12.12 15.67 11.40
N GLY A 24 -11.63 16.60 12.21
CA GLY A 24 -12.48 17.51 12.96
C GLY A 24 -11.75 18.77 13.38
N LYS A 25 -12.48 19.63 14.08
CA LYS A 25 -11.98 20.91 14.59
C LYS A 25 -12.25 21.00 16.08
N VAL A 26 -11.23 21.35 16.86
CA VAL A 26 -11.40 21.61 18.30
C VAL A 26 -12.30 22.82 18.48
N ILE A 27 -13.40 22.67 19.22
CA ILE A 27 -14.37 23.76 19.46
C ILE A 27 -14.42 24.23 20.92
N ALA A 28 -13.97 23.40 21.86
CA ALA A 28 -13.88 23.76 23.27
C ALA A 28 -12.74 22.99 23.97
N LEU A 29 -12.18 23.60 25.02
CA LEU A 29 -11.22 22.97 25.93
C LEU A 29 -11.87 22.70 27.27
N ASN A 30 -11.37 21.70 28.02
CA ASN A 30 -11.92 21.33 29.34
C ASN A 30 -13.43 21.04 29.29
N TYR A 31 -13.87 20.34 28.24
CA TYR A 31 -15.27 20.02 27.98
C TYR A 31 -15.85 19.12 29.07
N ARG A 32 -17.14 19.29 29.36
CA ARG A 32 -17.88 18.50 30.35
C ARG A 32 -19.34 18.36 29.94
N GLU A 33 -19.92 17.18 30.14
CA GLU A 33 -21.36 16.95 30.07
C GLU A 33 -22.00 17.08 31.46
N ASP A 34 -23.27 17.50 31.50
CA ASP A 34 -24.00 17.72 32.76
C ASP A 34 -24.11 16.46 33.62
N ALA A 35 -24.22 15.30 32.98
CA ALA A 35 -24.33 14.00 33.64
C ALA A 35 -23.00 13.50 34.24
N TRP A 36 -21.86 14.13 33.94
CA TRP A 36 -20.56 13.66 34.43
C TRP A 36 -20.34 14.03 35.90
N PRO A 37 -19.67 13.16 36.69
CA PRO A 37 -19.24 13.45 38.05
C PRO A 37 -18.56 14.82 38.19
N PRO A 38 -18.75 15.52 39.34
CA PRO A 38 -18.06 16.76 39.60
C PRO A 38 -16.54 16.63 39.43
N GLY A 39 -15.94 17.52 38.65
CA GLY A 39 -14.50 17.53 38.38
C GLY A 39 -14.06 16.70 37.17
N GLN A 40 -14.90 15.82 36.62
CA GLN A 40 -14.60 15.09 35.39
C GLN A 40 -14.73 16.01 34.17
N LYS A 41 -13.68 16.05 33.35
CA LYS A 41 -13.60 16.86 32.13
C LYS A 41 -12.79 16.11 31.06
N ALA A 42 -13.16 16.32 29.81
CA ALA A 42 -12.42 15.90 28.64
C ALA A 42 -11.52 17.06 28.16
N PRO A 43 -10.29 16.78 27.69
CA PRO A 43 -9.41 17.80 27.14
C PRO A 43 -10.06 18.66 26.06
N TYR A 44 -10.74 18.02 25.10
CA TYR A 44 -11.29 18.65 23.91
C TYR A 44 -12.73 18.24 23.65
N GLN A 45 -13.55 19.19 23.20
CA GLN A 45 -14.71 18.92 22.37
C GLN A 45 -14.34 19.18 20.91
N VAL A 46 -14.67 18.25 20.02
CA VAL A 46 -14.32 18.30 18.60
C VAL A 46 -15.59 18.20 17.77
N ALA A 47 -15.72 19.08 16.77
CA ALA A 47 -16.72 18.96 15.72
C ALA A 47 -16.12 18.16 14.56
N LEU A 48 -16.64 16.96 14.31
CA LEU A 48 -16.29 16.14 13.16
C LEU A 48 -17.03 16.63 11.92
N GLU A 49 -16.34 16.70 10.79
CA GLU A 49 -16.94 16.99 9.49
C GLU A 49 -17.64 15.73 8.95
N GLY A 50 -18.95 15.81 8.73
CA GLY A 50 -19.78 14.75 8.13
C GLY A 50 -19.82 14.81 6.60
N GLU A 51 -20.34 13.76 5.98
CA GLU A 51 -20.38 13.60 4.52
C GLU A 51 -21.29 14.63 3.83
N ASP A 52 -22.39 15.04 4.50
CA ASP A 52 -23.36 16.01 3.99
C ASP A 52 -23.10 17.45 4.46
N GLY A 53 -21.93 17.71 5.04
CA GLY A 53 -21.62 18.99 5.68
C GLY A 53 -22.25 19.18 7.06
N GLU A 54 -22.91 18.15 7.61
CA GLU A 54 -23.34 18.12 9.00
C GLU A 54 -22.16 17.92 9.95
N PHE A 55 -22.25 18.51 11.15
CA PHE A 55 -21.22 18.36 12.18
C PHE A 55 -21.70 17.43 13.29
N ARG A 56 -20.90 16.40 13.59
CA ARG A 56 -21.11 15.56 14.77
C ARG A 56 -20.15 15.96 15.88
N LEU A 57 -20.67 16.25 17.06
CA LEU A 57 -19.86 16.58 18.23
C LEU A 57 -19.39 15.30 18.92
N ILE A 58 -18.10 15.26 19.23
CA ILE A 58 -17.48 14.24 20.09
C ILE A 58 -16.65 14.93 21.16
N TYR A 59 -16.22 14.16 22.17
CA TYR A 59 -15.16 14.58 23.07
C TYR A 59 -13.96 13.64 22.94
N VAL A 60 -12.77 14.18 23.17
CA VAL A 60 -11.53 13.40 23.21
C VAL A 60 -11.27 13.04 24.67
N PRO A 61 -11.15 11.75 25.04
CA PRO A 61 -11.05 11.35 26.44
C PRO A 61 -9.70 11.71 27.09
N VAL A 62 -8.61 11.67 26.31
CA VAL A 62 -7.24 11.92 26.79
C VAL A 62 -6.47 12.74 25.73
N ASP A 63 -5.66 13.70 26.17
CA ASP A 63 -4.79 14.49 25.28
C ASP A 63 -3.51 13.72 24.97
N ASP A 64 -3.63 12.73 24.10
CA ASP A 64 -2.51 11.96 23.56
C ASP A 64 -2.69 11.68 22.06
N ASP A 65 -1.59 11.29 21.41
CA ASP A 65 -1.58 10.96 19.97
C ASP A 65 -2.39 9.70 19.63
N TYR A 66 -2.85 8.90 20.59
CA TYR A 66 -3.71 7.75 20.33
C TYR A 66 -5.17 8.14 20.17
N CYS A 67 -5.61 9.18 20.88
CA CYS A 67 -6.97 9.70 20.83
C CYS A 67 -7.12 10.84 19.81
N CYS A 68 -6.12 11.74 19.74
CA CYS A 68 -6.15 12.87 18.81
C CYS A 68 -4.75 13.33 18.39
N ARG A 69 -4.59 13.64 17.10
CA ARG A 69 -3.32 14.12 16.54
C ARG A 69 -3.53 15.23 15.52
N LYS A 70 -2.48 16.00 15.24
CA LYS A 70 -2.48 16.93 14.11
C LYS A 70 -2.54 16.14 12.79
N PRO A 71 -3.36 16.56 11.81
CA PRO A 71 -3.35 15.93 10.49
C PRO A 71 -2.00 16.18 9.79
N THR A 72 -1.51 15.16 9.10
CA THR A 72 -0.38 15.25 8.19
C THR A 72 -0.81 15.81 6.84
N ASP A 73 0.13 16.19 5.98
CA ASP A 73 -0.17 16.64 4.62
C ASP A 73 -0.87 15.53 3.80
N GLU A 74 -0.50 14.27 4.02
CA GLU A 74 -1.17 13.10 3.47
C GLU A 74 -2.63 13.01 3.94
N ASP A 75 -2.90 13.16 5.23
CA ASP A 75 -4.27 13.12 5.76
C ASP A 75 -5.14 14.22 5.14
N LEU A 76 -4.57 15.43 4.98
CA LEU A 76 -5.26 16.55 4.33
C LEU A 76 -5.54 16.27 2.85
N LYS A 77 -4.62 15.62 2.11
CA LYS A 77 -4.87 15.22 0.71
C LYS A 77 -6.00 14.21 0.64
N ILE A 78 -5.98 13.19 1.50
CA ILE A 78 -7.03 12.17 1.56
C ILE A 78 -8.37 12.82 1.92
N ALA A 79 -8.42 13.72 2.88
CA ALA A 79 -9.67 14.40 3.23
C ALA A 79 -10.22 15.24 2.06
N ASN A 80 -9.35 15.91 1.29
CA ASN A 80 -9.75 16.93 0.31
C ASN A 80 -9.80 16.46 -1.16
N ARG A 81 -9.49 15.19 -1.47
CA ARG A 81 -9.50 14.67 -2.84
C ARG A 81 -10.23 13.34 -2.92
N ALA A 82 -10.90 13.10 -4.05
CA ALA A 82 -11.57 11.84 -4.31
C ALA A 82 -10.59 10.68 -4.52
N ASP A 83 -9.42 10.93 -5.13
CA ASP A 83 -8.35 9.96 -5.34
C ASP A 83 -7.03 10.65 -5.81
N ALA A 84 -5.95 9.88 -5.90
CA ALA A 84 -4.62 10.36 -6.25
C ALA A 84 -4.49 11.02 -7.64
N LEU A 85 -5.35 10.68 -8.59
CA LEU A 85 -5.35 11.23 -9.95
C LEU A 85 -6.36 12.38 -10.12
N ALA A 86 -7.26 12.61 -9.17
CA ALA A 86 -8.15 13.78 -9.16
C ALA A 86 -7.35 15.10 -9.21
N ALA A 87 -7.95 16.24 -9.53
CA ALA A 87 -7.23 17.52 -9.43
C ALA A 87 -7.00 17.91 -7.95
N LEU A 88 -5.91 18.61 -7.63
CA LEU A 88 -5.79 19.30 -6.35
C LEU A 88 -6.61 20.61 -6.39
N PRO A 89 -7.37 20.95 -5.34
CA PRO A 89 -8.18 22.18 -5.31
C PRO A 89 -7.41 23.48 -5.63
N ASN A 90 -6.10 23.52 -5.39
CA ASN A 90 -5.24 24.70 -5.60
C ASN A 90 -4.33 24.63 -6.84
N GLU A 91 -4.26 23.52 -7.58
CA GLU A 91 -3.41 23.39 -8.79
C GLU A 91 -3.87 24.32 -9.93
N THR A 92 -5.13 24.73 -9.94
CA THR A 92 -5.68 25.75 -10.85
C THR A 92 -5.19 27.17 -10.54
N ALA A 93 -4.74 27.46 -9.30
CA ALA A 93 -4.31 28.80 -8.88
C ALA A 93 -2.78 28.97 -8.82
N THR A 94 -1.98 27.90 -8.63
CA THR A 94 -0.55 28.00 -8.32
C THR A 94 0.44 27.77 -9.47
N LYS A 95 -0.01 27.67 -10.72
CA LYS A 95 0.92 27.68 -11.89
C LYS A 95 1.72 28.97 -12.08
N LYS A 96 1.56 29.98 -11.21
CA LYS A 96 2.38 31.21 -11.21
C LYS A 96 3.46 31.29 -10.13
N GLN A 97 3.58 30.36 -9.18
CA GLN A 97 4.52 30.52 -8.05
C GLN A 97 5.20 29.22 -7.56
N ALA A 98 5.53 28.29 -8.44
CA ALA A 98 6.35 27.12 -8.09
C ALA A 98 7.69 27.11 -8.84
N ASN A 99 8.44 28.20 -8.72
CA ASN A 99 9.90 28.16 -8.75
C ASN A 99 10.34 28.57 -7.33
N ASN A 100 11.07 27.70 -6.65
CA ASN A 100 11.57 27.80 -5.27
C ASN A 100 10.65 27.25 -4.18
N LYS A 101 10.84 25.97 -3.85
CA LYS A 101 11.15 25.54 -2.48
C LYS A 101 11.73 24.12 -2.48
N ASN A 102 13.02 24.05 -2.11
CA ASN A 102 13.64 22.84 -1.61
C ASN A 102 13.17 22.67 -0.15
N ASP A 103 12.41 21.60 0.15
CA ASP A 103 12.65 20.84 1.38
C ASP A 103 11.94 19.48 1.39
N VAL A 104 12.50 18.58 2.19
CA VAL A 104 12.21 17.15 2.40
C VAL A 104 12.81 16.24 1.33
N GLY A 105 13.93 15.63 1.71
CA GLY A 105 14.74 14.70 0.92
C GLY A 105 13.96 13.49 0.41
N THR A 106 13.28 13.67 -0.71
CA THR A 106 12.89 12.60 -1.60
C THR A 106 14.13 12.24 -2.39
N ILE A 107 14.69 11.05 -2.16
CA ILE A 107 15.73 10.50 -3.03
C ILE A 107 15.04 10.18 -4.36
N THR A 108 14.96 11.15 -5.26
CA THR A 108 14.54 10.98 -6.66
C THR A 108 15.65 10.23 -7.38
N THR A 109 15.75 8.93 -7.11
CA THR A 109 16.38 8.02 -8.04
C THR A 109 15.44 7.93 -9.23
N LYS A 110 15.81 8.59 -10.34
CA LYS A 110 15.15 8.37 -11.64
C LYS A 110 15.32 6.90 -11.99
N ASN A 111 14.36 6.06 -11.57
CA ASN A 111 14.29 4.70 -12.05
C ASN A 111 13.83 4.77 -13.49
N GLU A 112 14.70 4.36 -14.41
CA GLU A 112 14.34 4.21 -15.82
C GLU A 112 13.19 3.20 -15.91
N LEU A 113 12.01 3.66 -16.31
CA LEU A 113 10.87 2.79 -16.60
C LEU A 113 11.26 1.89 -17.78
N GLY A 114 11.44 0.59 -17.52
CA GLY A 114 11.96 -0.38 -18.48
C GLY A 114 11.09 -0.59 -19.72
N SER A 115 11.72 -0.94 -20.84
CA SER A 115 11.10 -1.08 -22.17
C SER A 115 10.76 -2.52 -22.57
N THR A 116 11.09 -3.53 -21.78
CA THR A 116 10.83 -4.92 -22.15
C THR A 116 9.46 -5.36 -21.64
N ALA A 117 8.59 -5.75 -22.58
CA ALA A 117 7.36 -6.47 -22.30
C ALA A 117 7.72 -7.80 -21.62
N VAL A 118 7.72 -7.81 -20.29
CA VAL A 118 7.72 -9.05 -19.51
C VAL A 118 6.40 -9.74 -19.84
N SER A 119 6.43 -11.03 -20.17
CA SER A 119 5.22 -11.78 -20.48
C SER A 119 4.21 -11.61 -19.34
N VAL A 120 2.96 -11.31 -19.70
CA VAL A 120 1.84 -11.01 -18.80
C VAL A 120 1.63 -12.11 -17.72
N SER A 121 2.17 -13.31 -17.92
CA SER A 121 2.11 -14.42 -16.96
C SER A 121 2.91 -14.23 -15.67
N ASP A 122 3.88 -13.30 -15.61
CA ASP A 122 4.71 -13.09 -14.41
C ASP A 122 4.30 -11.81 -13.67
N HIS A 123 3.09 -11.79 -13.12
CA HIS A 123 2.62 -10.77 -12.15
C HIS A 123 3.32 -10.91 -10.78
N VAL A 124 4.67 -10.89 -10.80
CA VAL A 124 5.57 -11.05 -9.64
C VAL A 124 6.35 -9.76 -9.35
N GLY A 125 6.04 -8.66 -10.05
CA GLY A 125 6.87 -7.45 -10.14
C GLY A 125 7.48 -6.95 -8.83
N TYR A 126 6.69 -6.78 -7.77
CA TYR A 126 7.23 -6.24 -6.51
C TYR A 126 8.08 -7.25 -5.71
N ARG A 127 7.84 -8.56 -5.88
CA ARG A 127 8.63 -9.66 -5.29
C ARG A 127 9.91 -9.96 -6.05
N ALA A 128 10.06 -9.45 -7.27
CA ALA A 128 11.32 -9.45 -8.02
C ALA A 128 12.24 -8.27 -7.63
N GLY A 129 12.03 -7.67 -6.45
CA GLY A 129 12.83 -6.57 -5.94
C GLY A 129 12.56 -5.21 -6.58
N LEU A 130 11.55 -5.09 -7.44
CA LEU A 130 11.15 -3.81 -7.99
C LEU A 130 10.23 -3.14 -6.96
N CYS A 131 10.77 -2.29 -6.10
CA CYS A 131 9.89 -1.38 -5.36
C CYS A 131 10.42 0.02 -5.28
N HIS A 132 9.55 0.93 -5.69
CA HIS A 132 9.29 2.28 -5.23
C HIS A 132 7.98 2.75 -5.88
N CYS A 133 7.59 2.10 -7.00
CA CYS A 133 6.59 2.54 -7.99
C CYS A 133 6.10 1.40 -8.94
N CYS A 134 6.29 0.13 -8.59
CA CYS A 134 6.84 -0.84 -9.54
C CYS A 134 5.91 -1.94 -10.07
N GLN A 135 5.10 -1.57 -11.04
CA GLN A 135 5.35 -2.17 -12.35
C GLN A 135 6.10 -1.11 -13.16
N PRO A 136 7.18 -1.44 -13.89
CA PRO A 136 7.76 -0.50 -14.86
C PRO A 136 6.73 -0.11 -15.94
N HIS A 137 5.61 -0.84 -15.99
CA HIS A 137 4.54 -0.64 -16.93
C HIS A 137 3.26 -0.15 -16.25
N PRO A 138 2.93 1.15 -16.32
CA PRO A 138 1.67 1.70 -15.85
C PRO A 138 0.41 0.93 -16.27
N GLN A 139 0.41 0.20 -17.40
CA GLN A 139 -0.71 -0.65 -17.85
C GLN A 139 -1.02 -1.85 -16.94
N SER A 140 -0.15 -2.16 -16.00
CA SER A 140 -0.30 -3.29 -15.08
C SER A 140 -0.47 -2.84 -13.63
N TRP A 141 -0.61 -1.53 -13.42
CA TRP A 141 -0.99 -0.96 -12.14
C TRP A 141 -2.38 -1.41 -11.74
N SER A 142 -2.55 -1.69 -10.44
CA SER A 142 -3.84 -2.01 -9.85
C SER A 142 -4.56 -0.73 -9.42
N CYS A 143 -5.75 -0.89 -8.83
CA CYS A 143 -6.50 0.25 -8.29
C CYS A 143 -5.69 1.02 -7.24
N VAL A 144 -4.82 0.37 -6.45
CA VAL A 144 -4.05 1.10 -5.42
C VAL A 144 -3.01 2.02 -6.05
N GLU A 145 -2.25 1.57 -7.05
CA GLU A 145 -1.24 2.43 -7.69
C GLU A 145 -1.86 3.60 -8.46
N LEU A 146 -3.07 3.39 -9.01
CA LEU A 146 -3.80 4.42 -9.72
C LEU A 146 -4.49 5.38 -8.75
N TYR A 147 -5.23 4.90 -7.77
CA TYR A 147 -6.18 5.73 -7.01
C TYR A 147 -5.73 6.09 -5.60
N SER A 148 -4.82 5.35 -4.97
CA SER A 148 -4.44 5.62 -3.57
C SER A 148 -3.46 6.78 -3.40
N GLU A 149 -3.75 7.66 -2.44
CA GLU A 149 -2.88 8.76 -2.01
C GLU A 149 -1.62 8.28 -1.25
N HIS A 150 -1.60 7.03 -0.78
CA HIS A 150 -0.38 6.43 -0.23
C HIS A 150 0.56 5.90 -1.32
N TYR A 151 0.01 5.44 -2.46
CA TYR A 151 0.79 4.86 -3.55
C TYR A 151 1.22 5.91 -4.59
N ARG A 152 0.32 6.81 -5.01
CA ARG A 152 0.61 7.94 -5.91
C ARG A 152 1.49 7.56 -7.11
N GLY A 153 1.14 6.46 -7.78
CA GLY A 153 1.99 5.86 -8.82
C GLY A 153 2.39 6.88 -9.89
N ALA A 154 1.43 7.64 -10.41
CA ALA A 154 1.70 8.66 -11.42
C ALA A 154 2.67 9.75 -10.92
N THR A 155 2.38 10.37 -9.77
CA THR A 155 3.19 11.46 -9.21
C THR A 155 4.61 11.02 -8.87
N ARG A 156 4.78 9.85 -8.25
CA ARG A 156 6.11 9.35 -7.85
C ARG A 156 6.99 8.97 -9.04
N ASN A 157 6.38 8.67 -10.19
CA ASN A 157 7.08 8.38 -11.44
C ASN A 157 7.13 9.58 -12.40
N ASP A 158 6.71 10.78 -11.95
CA ASP A 158 6.66 11.98 -12.78
C ASP A 158 5.87 11.77 -14.10
N LEU A 159 4.79 10.98 -14.03
CA LEU A 159 3.92 10.73 -15.19
C LEU A 159 2.92 11.86 -15.35
N LYS A 160 2.82 12.37 -16.58
CA LYS A 160 1.76 13.29 -16.98
C LYS A 160 0.41 12.59 -16.85
N VAL A 161 -0.56 13.29 -16.28
CA VAL A 161 -1.97 12.88 -16.26
C VAL A 161 -2.77 13.88 -17.07
N THR A 162 -3.31 13.43 -18.20
CA THR A 162 -4.26 14.21 -19.00
C THR A 162 -5.68 13.86 -18.58
N ARG A 163 -6.43 14.87 -18.13
CA ARG A 163 -7.79 14.71 -17.63
C ARG A 163 -8.81 15.09 -18.70
N ARG A 164 -9.86 14.28 -18.82
CA ARG A 164 -11.02 14.53 -19.68
C ARG A 164 -12.26 14.32 -18.82
N SER A 165 -13.06 15.36 -18.68
CA SER A 165 -14.29 15.33 -17.90
C SER A 165 -15.47 15.56 -18.83
N ILE A 166 -16.51 14.74 -18.69
CA ILE A 166 -17.70 14.73 -19.52
C ILE A 166 -18.91 14.72 -18.59
N ASP A 167 -19.75 15.74 -18.72
CA ASP A 167 -21.02 15.82 -18.02
C ASP A 167 -22.17 15.47 -18.98
N LEU A 168 -22.91 14.40 -18.69
CA LEU A 168 -24.07 14.00 -19.50
C LEU A 168 -25.38 14.65 -19.02
N GLY A 169 -25.31 15.51 -17.99
CA GLY A 169 -26.46 16.18 -17.40
C GLY A 169 -27.36 15.23 -16.61
N SER A 170 -28.67 15.48 -16.63
CA SER A 170 -29.65 14.61 -15.99
C SER A 170 -30.21 13.57 -16.97
N LYS A 171 -30.29 12.31 -16.53
CA LYS A 171 -30.86 11.19 -17.27
C LYS A 171 -31.91 10.50 -16.40
N LYS A 172 -33.02 10.09 -17.00
CA LYS A 172 -34.06 9.34 -16.31
C LYS A 172 -33.77 7.84 -16.36
N VAL A 173 -34.26 7.06 -15.41
CA VAL A 173 -34.34 5.60 -15.58
C VAL A 173 -35.13 5.28 -16.86
N GLY A 174 -34.60 4.35 -17.64
CA GLY A 174 -35.08 4.00 -18.97
C GLY A 174 -34.48 4.83 -20.12
N ALA A 175 -33.70 5.87 -19.85
CA ALA A 175 -32.98 6.59 -20.90
C ALA A 175 -31.84 5.75 -21.48
N GLU A 176 -31.64 5.85 -22.80
CA GLU A 176 -30.44 5.34 -23.46
C GLU A 176 -29.28 6.32 -23.25
N ILE A 177 -28.12 5.80 -22.88
CA ILE A 177 -26.85 6.50 -22.91
C ILE A 177 -26.06 5.96 -24.10
N GLU A 178 -25.58 6.86 -24.94
CA GLU A 178 -24.49 6.60 -25.87
C GLU A 178 -23.56 7.81 -25.82
N CYS A 179 -22.35 7.61 -25.31
CA CYS A 179 -21.35 8.66 -25.22
C CYS A 179 -19.96 8.09 -25.47
N CYS A 180 -19.01 8.98 -25.81
CA CYS A 180 -17.61 8.65 -26.01
C CYS A 180 -17.36 7.67 -27.16
N SER A 181 -18.25 7.64 -28.17
CA SER A 181 -17.92 7.00 -29.43
C SER A 181 -16.79 7.80 -30.10
N SER A 182 -15.85 7.10 -30.74
CA SER A 182 -14.59 7.64 -31.31
C SER A 182 -14.73 8.79 -32.33
N LYS A 183 -15.96 9.24 -32.63
CA LYS A 183 -16.25 10.34 -33.56
C LYS A 183 -16.66 11.66 -32.88
N GLU A 184 -17.14 11.64 -31.63
CA GLU A 184 -17.70 12.84 -30.97
C GLU A 184 -16.82 13.40 -29.86
N VAL A 185 -16.04 12.54 -29.20
CA VAL A 185 -15.10 12.93 -28.15
C VAL A 185 -13.70 12.60 -28.63
N ASP A 186 -12.85 13.62 -28.79
CA ASP A 186 -11.43 13.45 -29.07
C ASP A 186 -10.71 12.91 -27.82
N LEU A 187 -10.94 11.63 -27.56
CA LEU A 187 -10.18 10.86 -26.59
C LEU A 187 -8.76 10.70 -27.15
N LEU A 188 -7.80 11.32 -26.46
CA LEU A 188 -6.39 11.25 -26.85
C LEU A 188 -5.87 9.80 -26.88
N SER A 189 -6.42 8.95 -26.00
CA SER A 189 -6.20 7.51 -26.02
C SER A 189 -7.46 6.79 -26.51
N LYS A 190 -7.29 5.77 -27.36
CA LYS A 190 -8.40 5.04 -28.00
C LYS A 190 -8.65 3.65 -27.41
N SER A 191 -7.92 3.26 -26.36
CA SER A 191 -8.00 1.93 -25.74
C SER A 191 -7.38 1.94 -24.34
N GLY A 192 -7.50 0.84 -23.60
CA GLY A 192 -6.86 0.62 -22.30
C GLY A 192 -7.63 1.16 -21.10
N PHE A 193 -8.86 1.65 -21.29
CA PHE A 193 -9.68 2.16 -20.19
C PHE A 193 -10.28 1.06 -19.30
N MET A 194 -10.26 -0.21 -19.74
CA MET A 194 -10.68 -1.36 -18.91
C MET A 194 -9.64 -1.80 -17.89
N GLN A 195 -8.48 -1.14 -17.81
CA GLN A 195 -7.43 -1.51 -16.88
C GLN A 195 -7.94 -1.54 -15.43
N ARG A 196 -8.55 -0.45 -14.93
CA ARG A 196 -9.14 -0.33 -13.58
C ARG A 196 -10.33 0.64 -13.47
N PRO A 197 -11.38 0.55 -14.29
CA PRO A 197 -12.53 1.45 -14.22
C PRO A 197 -13.35 1.30 -12.92
N THR A 198 -13.99 2.38 -12.45
CA THR A 198 -14.89 2.36 -11.28
C THR A 198 -16.28 1.84 -11.61
N LEU A 199 -16.35 0.67 -12.25
CA LEU A 199 -17.58 0.09 -12.84
C LEU A 199 -18.73 -0.05 -11.85
N VAL A 200 -18.44 -0.30 -10.56
CA VAL A 200 -19.45 -0.40 -9.50
C VAL A 200 -20.29 0.86 -9.31
N ARG A 201 -19.81 2.01 -9.82
CA ARG A 201 -20.52 3.29 -9.75
C ARG A 201 -21.53 3.51 -10.87
N LEU A 202 -21.46 2.73 -11.94
CA LEU A 202 -22.40 2.85 -13.05
C LEU A 202 -23.77 2.27 -12.66
N PRO A 203 -24.87 2.86 -13.16
CA PRO A 203 -26.20 2.32 -12.90
C PRO A 203 -26.43 1.02 -13.69
N PRO A 204 -27.33 0.13 -13.24
CA PRO A 204 -27.63 -1.10 -13.95
C PRO A 204 -28.03 -0.87 -15.42
N GLY A 205 -27.60 -1.75 -16.33
CA GLY A 205 -27.91 -1.67 -17.76
C GLY A 205 -26.99 -0.76 -18.60
N VAL A 206 -26.12 0.03 -17.96
CA VAL A 206 -25.07 0.80 -18.65
C VAL A 206 -23.76 0.00 -18.66
N ARG A 207 -23.03 0.02 -19.78
CA ARG A 207 -21.76 -0.70 -19.97
C ARG A 207 -20.69 0.27 -20.45
N PHE A 208 -19.47 0.04 -19.99
CA PHE A 208 -18.28 0.78 -20.40
C PHE A 208 -17.33 -0.17 -21.13
N ALA A 209 -16.69 0.32 -22.19
CA ALA A 209 -15.79 -0.44 -23.03
C ALA A 209 -14.36 0.11 -23.01
N ASP A 210 -13.41 -0.70 -23.47
CA ASP A 210 -11.98 -0.37 -23.43
C ASP A 210 -11.60 0.82 -24.29
N ASP A 211 -12.39 1.12 -25.32
CA ASP A 211 -12.24 2.31 -26.18
C ASP A 211 -12.72 3.61 -25.53
N GLY A 212 -13.21 3.55 -24.29
CA GLY A 212 -13.76 4.68 -23.56
C GLY A 212 -15.25 4.92 -23.80
N SER A 213 -15.91 4.10 -24.63
CA SER A 213 -17.34 4.27 -24.90
C SER A 213 -18.21 3.84 -23.72
N LEU A 214 -19.28 4.61 -23.48
CA LEU A 214 -20.30 4.34 -22.46
C LEU A 214 -21.65 4.17 -23.16
N LYS A 215 -22.26 2.98 -23.05
CA LYS A 215 -23.49 2.63 -23.77
C LYS A 215 -24.47 1.83 -22.95
N GLY A 216 -25.77 2.01 -23.21
CA GLY A 216 -26.83 1.15 -22.70
C GLY A 216 -27.96 1.93 -22.05
N LYS A 217 -28.98 1.19 -21.61
CA LYS A 217 -30.20 1.74 -21.02
C LYS A 217 -30.08 1.77 -19.52
N ILE A 218 -30.26 2.94 -18.90
CA ILE A 218 -30.31 3.07 -17.44
C ILE A 218 -31.48 2.25 -16.92
N ARG A 219 -31.24 1.38 -15.95
CA ARG A 219 -32.26 0.60 -15.24
C ARG A 219 -32.33 1.03 -13.78
N PHE A 220 -33.40 0.62 -13.13
CA PHE A 220 -33.62 0.82 -11.70
C PHE A 220 -32.44 0.26 -10.90
N ASP A 221 -31.94 1.06 -9.95
CA ASP A 221 -30.87 0.69 -9.02
C ASP A 221 -31.44 0.65 -7.60
N PRO A 222 -31.66 -0.55 -7.02
CA PRO A 222 -32.25 -0.68 -5.69
C PRO A 222 -31.31 -0.23 -4.56
N HIS A 223 -30.03 0.01 -4.86
CA HIS A 223 -29.04 0.47 -3.89
C HIS A 223 -28.95 2.01 -3.81
N ARG A 224 -29.78 2.74 -4.54
CA ARG A 224 -29.72 4.21 -4.61
C ARG A 224 -31.09 4.84 -4.48
N GLU A 225 -31.09 6.09 -4.03
CA GLU A 225 -32.29 6.90 -3.89
C GLU A 225 -32.99 7.18 -5.23
N SER A 226 -34.16 7.82 -5.18
CA SER A 226 -34.94 8.19 -6.38
C SER A 226 -34.21 9.14 -7.33
N SER A 227 -33.23 9.90 -6.82
CA SER A 227 -32.32 10.73 -7.60
C SER A 227 -30.91 10.62 -7.03
N TYR A 228 -29.91 10.34 -7.87
CA TYR A 228 -28.53 10.19 -7.42
C TYR A 228 -27.50 10.65 -8.46
N LYS A 229 -26.32 11.04 -7.98
CA LYS A 229 -25.19 11.39 -8.83
C LYS A 229 -24.37 10.15 -9.19
N VAL A 230 -23.96 10.07 -10.45
CA VAL A 230 -22.98 9.10 -10.95
C VAL A 230 -21.66 9.83 -11.18
N GLU A 231 -20.59 9.33 -10.56
CA GLU A 231 -19.22 9.83 -10.73
C GLU A 231 -18.30 8.69 -11.16
N PHE A 232 -18.30 8.41 -12.46
CA PHE A 232 -17.53 7.33 -13.04
C PHE A 232 -16.13 7.79 -13.48
N VAL A 233 -15.14 6.93 -13.24
CA VAL A 233 -13.74 7.20 -13.57
C VAL A 233 -13.14 5.98 -14.24
N ALA A 234 -12.46 6.20 -15.36
CA ALA A 234 -11.62 5.21 -16.00
C ALA A 234 -10.24 5.81 -16.31
N VAL A 235 -9.21 4.96 -16.33
CA VAL A 235 -7.84 5.39 -16.62
C VAL A 235 -7.29 4.51 -17.72
N SER A 236 -6.80 5.13 -18.80
CA SER A 236 -5.94 4.48 -19.77
C SER A 236 -4.49 4.83 -19.50
N ALA A 237 -3.68 3.79 -19.36
CA ALA A 237 -2.24 3.90 -19.26
C ALA A 237 -1.55 3.47 -20.56
N VAL A 238 -2.24 3.39 -21.70
CA VAL A 238 -1.64 2.93 -22.97
C VAL A 238 -0.57 3.91 -23.45
N ASP A 239 -0.88 5.19 -23.46
CA ASP A 239 -0.05 6.27 -24.00
C ASP A 239 0.86 6.92 -22.94
N TRP A 240 1.13 6.21 -21.84
CA TRP A 240 1.89 6.72 -20.69
C TRP A 240 3.29 7.24 -21.05
N LYS A 241 3.90 6.71 -22.12
CA LYS A 241 5.22 7.12 -22.63
C LYS A 241 5.16 8.38 -23.48
N ASP A 242 4.01 8.74 -24.04
CA ASP A 242 3.90 9.96 -24.84
C ASP A 242 3.86 11.17 -23.89
N PRO A 243 4.88 12.04 -23.87
CA PRO A 243 4.90 13.21 -22.99
C PRO A 243 3.78 14.22 -23.30
N LYS A 244 3.15 14.14 -24.47
CA LYS A 244 1.98 14.95 -24.83
C LYS A 244 0.69 14.39 -24.27
N ILE A 245 0.59 13.07 -24.04
CA ILE A 245 -0.63 12.41 -23.59
C ILE A 245 -0.48 11.94 -22.14
N GLY A 246 0.47 11.05 -21.87
CA GLY A 246 0.66 10.43 -20.56
C GLY A 246 -0.48 9.48 -20.21
N LEU A 247 -0.82 9.40 -18.93
CA LEU A 247 -2.01 8.69 -18.46
C LEU A 247 -3.26 9.50 -18.81
N VAL A 248 -4.27 8.87 -19.38
CA VAL A 248 -5.55 9.51 -19.65
C VAL A 248 -6.55 9.13 -18.57
N ARG A 249 -7.00 10.11 -17.80
CA ARG A 249 -8.09 9.96 -16.83
C ARG A 249 -9.38 10.49 -17.45
N LEU A 250 -10.33 9.60 -17.66
CA LEU A 250 -11.68 9.90 -18.13
C LEU A 250 -12.63 9.95 -16.94
N GLU A 251 -13.28 11.08 -16.74
CA GLU A 251 -14.28 11.33 -15.71
C GLU A 251 -15.63 11.55 -16.40
N ILE A 252 -16.62 10.74 -16.06
CA ILE A 252 -17.98 10.87 -16.60
C ILE A 252 -18.93 11.11 -15.42
N THR A 253 -19.65 12.23 -15.47
CA THR A 253 -20.63 12.60 -14.46
C THR A 253 -22.01 12.74 -15.07
N PHE A 254 -23.04 12.33 -14.33
CA PHE A 254 -24.44 12.61 -14.66
C PHE A 254 -25.32 12.35 -13.44
N THR A 255 -26.52 12.92 -13.44
CA THR A 255 -27.53 12.66 -12.40
C THR A 255 -28.57 11.71 -12.96
N VAL A 256 -28.87 10.63 -12.25
CA VAL A 256 -30.02 9.77 -12.55
C VAL A 256 -31.22 10.29 -11.76
N THR A 257 -32.36 10.43 -12.43
CA THR A 257 -33.65 10.78 -11.81
C THR A 257 -34.69 9.72 -12.13
N ASP A 258 -35.84 9.78 -11.44
CA ASP A 258 -36.95 8.83 -11.61
C ASP A 258 -36.51 7.38 -11.36
N ASN A 259 -35.60 7.16 -10.40
CA ASN A 259 -35.20 5.83 -9.94
C ASN A 259 -36.24 5.24 -9.00
N ASP A 260 -37.48 5.23 -9.47
CA ASP A 260 -38.63 4.73 -8.73
C ASP A 260 -38.75 3.20 -8.89
N GLU A 261 -39.26 2.55 -7.86
CA GLU A 261 -39.43 1.10 -7.81
C GLU A 261 -40.31 0.60 -8.97
N PRO A 262 -39.84 -0.37 -9.77
CA PRO A 262 -40.65 -0.91 -10.85
C PRO A 262 -41.75 -1.82 -10.30
N LEU A 263 -42.82 -1.99 -11.09
CA LEU A 263 -43.91 -2.90 -10.75
C LEU A 263 -43.38 -4.34 -10.52
N GLY A 264 -43.61 -4.87 -9.33
CA GLY A 264 -43.19 -6.21 -8.93
C GLY A 264 -41.84 -6.27 -8.20
N PHE A 265 -41.17 -5.13 -8.00
CA PHE A 265 -40.06 -5.06 -7.04
C PHE A 265 -40.63 -5.02 -5.62
N ASP A 266 -40.09 -5.87 -4.74
CA ASP A 266 -40.43 -5.91 -3.33
C ASP A 266 -39.30 -5.25 -2.52
N PRO A 267 -39.47 -3.99 -2.07
CA PRO A 267 -38.44 -3.28 -1.33
C PRO A 267 -38.17 -3.92 0.04
N ASP A 268 -39.18 -4.53 0.66
CA ASP A 268 -39.04 -5.20 1.95
C ASP A 268 -38.22 -6.49 1.79
N GLU A 269 -38.47 -7.27 0.73
CA GLU A 269 -37.66 -8.45 0.42
C GLU A 269 -36.20 -8.08 0.13
N PHE A 270 -35.97 -7.02 -0.66
CA PHE A 270 -34.62 -6.54 -0.94
C PHE A 270 -33.91 -6.05 0.33
N ALA A 271 -34.58 -5.26 1.16
CA ALA A 271 -34.04 -4.77 2.43
C ALA A 271 -33.72 -5.92 3.39
N ALA A 272 -34.60 -6.93 3.48
CA ALA A 272 -34.36 -8.13 4.29
C ALA A 272 -33.12 -8.89 3.81
N LYS A 273 -32.94 -9.05 2.49
CA LYS A 273 -31.73 -9.67 1.90
C LYS A 273 -30.46 -8.88 2.22
N GLN A 274 -30.48 -7.55 2.11
CA GLN A 274 -29.34 -6.71 2.48
C GLN A 274 -29.03 -6.83 3.99
N GLN A 275 -30.05 -6.83 4.84
CA GLN A 275 -29.88 -6.98 6.28
C GLN A 275 -29.31 -8.34 6.65
N GLU A 276 -29.77 -9.42 6.01
CA GLU A 276 -29.21 -10.77 6.19
C GLU A 276 -27.74 -10.82 5.80
N ALA A 277 -27.38 -10.26 4.63
CA ALA A 277 -26.01 -10.18 4.17
C ALA A 277 -25.13 -9.35 5.13
N SER A 278 -25.58 -8.19 5.58
CA SER A 278 -24.89 -7.37 6.59
C SER A 278 -24.69 -8.13 7.90
N ALA A 279 -25.71 -8.83 8.39
CA ALA A 279 -25.61 -9.63 9.61
C ALA A 279 -24.62 -10.79 9.45
N ALA A 280 -24.62 -11.45 8.28
CA ALA A 280 -23.66 -12.50 7.96
C ALA A 280 -22.22 -11.97 7.93
N ALA A 281 -21.99 -10.82 7.27
CA ALA A 281 -20.69 -10.16 7.21
C ALA A 281 -20.19 -9.76 8.61
N ALA A 282 -21.06 -9.16 9.43
CA ALA A 282 -20.75 -8.80 10.81
C ALA A 282 -20.43 -10.04 11.68
N GLY A 283 -21.16 -11.14 11.49
CA GLY A 283 -20.86 -12.41 12.17
C GLY A 283 -19.52 -13.02 11.76
N ILE A 284 -19.10 -12.88 10.50
CA ILE A 284 -17.78 -13.31 10.03
C ILE A 284 -16.69 -12.40 10.63
N TYR A 285 -16.90 -11.09 10.63
CA TYR A 285 -16.01 -10.11 11.23
C TYR A 285 -15.75 -10.40 12.72
N GLN A 286 -16.81 -10.68 13.49
CA GLN A 286 -16.66 -11.04 14.91
C GLN A 286 -15.80 -12.29 15.09
N LYS A 287 -15.94 -13.30 14.23
CA LYS A 287 -15.09 -14.51 14.27
C LYS A 287 -13.63 -14.20 13.92
N LEU A 288 -13.38 -13.28 12.99
CA LEU A 288 -12.02 -12.81 12.69
C LEU A 288 -11.38 -12.13 13.90
N CYS A 289 -12.10 -11.21 14.56
CA CYS A 289 -11.65 -10.58 15.79
C CYS A 289 -11.37 -11.61 16.90
N GLN A 290 -12.32 -12.52 17.15
CA GLN A 290 -12.14 -13.58 18.15
C GLN A 290 -10.93 -14.46 17.86
N THR A 291 -10.70 -14.83 16.58
CA THR A 291 -9.53 -15.62 16.19
C THR A 291 -8.23 -14.88 16.47
N TRP A 292 -8.18 -13.58 16.15
CA TRP A 292 -7.04 -12.72 16.46
C TRP A 292 -6.80 -12.59 17.97
N ASP A 293 -7.84 -12.32 18.75
CA ASP A 293 -7.73 -12.19 20.21
C ASP A 293 -7.23 -13.46 20.88
N ARG A 294 -7.68 -14.63 20.40
CA ARG A 294 -7.21 -15.94 20.88
C ARG A 294 -5.72 -16.14 20.59
N TRP A 295 -5.25 -15.70 19.42
CA TRP A 295 -3.82 -15.72 19.10
C TRP A 295 -3.02 -14.76 20.00
N GLU A 296 -3.50 -13.54 20.24
CA GLU A 296 -2.84 -12.59 21.15
C GLU A 296 -2.73 -13.12 22.58
N ARG A 297 -3.75 -13.87 23.04
CA ARG A 297 -3.74 -14.58 24.33
C ARG A 297 -2.96 -15.90 24.31
N SER A 298 -2.30 -16.24 23.21
CA SER A 298 -1.53 -17.49 23.02
C SER A 298 -2.37 -18.78 23.16
N GLU A 299 -3.68 -18.70 22.89
CA GLU A 299 -4.60 -19.86 22.87
C GLU A 299 -4.60 -20.59 21.52
N LEU A 300 -4.13 -19.92 20.47
CA LEU A 300 -3.93 -20.48 19.14
C LEU A 300 -2.48 -20.27 18.72
N ASP A 301 -1.92 -21.26 18.04
CA ASP A 301 -0.62 -21.07 17.38
C ASP A 301 -0.77 -20.24 16.09
N GLN A 302 0.36 -19.84 15.53
CA GLN A 302 0.38 -19.01 14.33
C GLN A 302 -0.28 -19.68 13.13
N ARG A 303 -0.14 -21.01 12.97
CA ARG A 303 -0.64 -21.72 11.79
C ARG A 303 -2.14 -21.91 11.86
N ASP A 304 -2.65 -22.36 13.00
CA ASP A 304 -4.08 -22.52 13.24
C ASP A 304 -4.81 -21.18 13.11
N THR A 305 -4.19 -20.10 13.59
CA THR A 305 -4.72 -18.74 13.42
C THR A 305 -4.84 -18.36 11.95
N CYS A 306 -3.79 -18.61 11.14
CA CYS A 306 -3.82 -18.31 9.71
C CYS A 306 -4.89 -19.13 8.99
N ASP A 307 -4.97 -20.44 9.26
CA ASP A 307 -5.93 -21.33 8.59
C ASP A 307 -7.39 -20.92 8.91
N LEU A 308 -7.70 -20.61 10.17
CA LEU A 308 -9.02 -20.11 10.57
C LEU A 308 -9.35 -18.74 9.96
N MET A 309 -8.42 -17.79 10.02
CA MET A 309 -8.64 -16.47 9.44
C MET A 309 -8.84 -16.54 7.92
N CYS A 310 -8.02 -17.30 7.20
CA CYS A 310 -8.17 -17.51 5.76
C CYS A 310 -9.54 -18.13 5.42
N ALA A 311 -10.00 -19.12 6.19
CA ALA A 311 -11.33 -19.70 5.99
C ALA A 311 -12.47 -18.69 6.20
N HIS A 312 -12.36 -17.83 7.21
CA HIS A 312 -13.33 -16.75 7.44
C HIS A 312 -13.27 -15.68 6.34
N LEU A 313 -12.08 -15.28 5.90
CA LEU A 313 -11.91 -14.32 4.82
C LEU A 313 -12.41 -14.84 3.48
N ALA A 314 -12.23 -16.13 3.18
CA ALA A 314 -12.80 -16.76 1.99
C ALA A 314 -14.33 -16.68 2.01
N ARG A 315 -14.97 -16.97 3.14
CA ARG A 315 -16.43 -16.84 3.30
C ARG A 315 -16.91 -15.40 3.17
N LEU A 316 -16.16 -14.43 3.70
CA LEU A 316 -16.50 -13.02 3.55
C LEU A 316 -16.39 -12.60 2.09
N ARG A 317 -15.32 -13.01 1.40
CA ARG A 317 -15.17 -12.76 -0.05
C ARG A 317 -16.34 -13.35 -0.83
N ASP A 318 -16.70 -14.61 -0.61
CA ASP A 318 -17.78 -15.26 -1.34
C ASP A 318 -19.12 -14.50 -1.15
N LEU A 319 -19.40 -14.05 0.08
CA LEU A 319 -20.55 -13.19 0.37
C LEU A 319 -20.50 -11.85 -0.38
N LEU A 320 -19.32 -11.24 -0.52
CA LEU A 320 -19.16 -9.96 -1.23
C LEU A 320 -19.17 -10.11 -2.74
N GLU A 321 -18.80 -11.26 -3.28
CA GLU A 321 -18.99 -11.58 -4.69
C GLU A 321 -20.48 -11.66 -5.04
N GLU A 322 -21.31 -12.16 -4.12
CA GLU A 322 -22.78 -12.18 -4.23
C GLU A 322 -23.42 -10.80 -3.99
N HIS A 323 -22.90 -10.05 -3.00
CA HIS A 323 -23.39 -8.73 -2.60
C HIS A 323 -22.31 -7.64 -2.74
N PRO A 324 -21.89 -7.30 -3.97
CA PRO A 324 -20.71 -6.44 -4.18
C PRO A 324 -20.86 -5.03 -3.63
N ARG A 325 -22.09 -4.52 -3.52
CA ARG A 325 -22.41 -3.16 -3.05
C ARG A 325 -22.88 -3.11 -1.60
N LEU A 326 -22.74 -4.21 -0.85
CA LEU A 326 -23.14 -4.27 0.55
C LEU A 326 -22.49 -3.12 1.33
N GLU A 327 -23.33 -2.24 1.89
CA GLU A 327 -22.92 -1.04 2.63
C GLU A 327 -21.88 -0.20 1.87
N ASP A 328 -22.15 0.09 0.59
CA ASP A 328 -21.31 0.88 -0.31
C ASP A 328 -19.86 0.39 -0.41
N GLY A 329 -19.67 -0.93 -0.25
CA GLY A 329 -18.37 -1.56 -0.34
C GLY A 329 -17.52 -1.46 0.93
N LEU A 330 -18.10 -1.06 2.07
CA LEU A 330 -17.44 -1.07 3.38
C LEU A 330 -16.75 -2.41 3.67
N TRP A 331 -17.45 -3.51 3.38
CA TRP A 331 -16.95 -4.84 3.65
C TRP A 331 -15.78 -5.27 2.77
N TRP A 332 -15.60 -4.68 1.58
CA TRP A 332 -14.36 -4.86 0.78
C TRP A 332 -13.16 -4.22 1.47
N ALA A 333 -13.35 -3.03 2.07
CA ALA A 333 -12.29 -2.39 2.84
C ALA A 333 -11.94 -3.23 4.09
N GLN A 334 -12.93 -3.80 4.77
CA GLN A 334 -12.72 -4.70 5.91
C GLN A 334 -12.00 -5.99 5.49
N LEU A 335 -12.43 -6.62 4.38
CA LEU A 335 -11.80 -7.82 3.83
C LEU A 335 -10.31 -7.60 3.59
N GLY A 336 -9.95 -6.53 2.86
CA GLY A 336 -8.56 -6.20 2.60
C GLY A 336 -7.78 -5.82 3.88
N GLY A 337 -8.42 -5.14 4.83
CA GLY A 337 -7.84 -4.84 6.15
C GLY A 337 -7.47 -6.08 6.96
N PHE A 338 -8.32 -7.12 6.99
CA PHE A 338 -8.00 -8.35 7.73
C PHE A 338 -6.99 -9.25 7.04
N TYR A 339 -6.92 -9.24 5.71
CA TYR A 339 -5.81 -9.92 5.01
C TYR A 339 -4.44 -9.36 5.45
N MET A 340 -4.37 -8.10 5.91
CA MET A 340 -3.14 -7.54 6.48
C MET A 340 -2.77 -8.20 7.81
N ASN A 341 -3.75 -8.61 8.62
CA ASN A 341 -3.49 -9.35 9.85
C ASN A 341 -2.92 -10.74 9.55
N VAL A 342 -3.47 -11.44 8.56
CA VAL A 342 -2.90 -12.70 8.06
C VAL A 342 -1.47 -12.49 7.52
N HIS A 343 -1.24 -11.40 6.80
CA HIS A 343 0.10 -11.05 6.31
C HIS A 343 1.12 -10.81 7.44
N LYS A 344 0.70 -10.20 8.56
CA LYS A 344 1.56 -10.02 9.75
C LYS A 344 2.04 -11.36 10.33
N LEU A 345 1.27 -12.43 10.13
CA LEU A 345 1.61 -13.81 10.51
C LEU A 345 2.45 -14.53 9.43
N LEU A 346 3.16 -13.77 8.60
CA LEU A 346 4.12 -14.26 7.59
C LEU A 346 3.51 -15.09 6.45
N GLU A 347 2.19 -15.02 6.26
CA GLU A 347 1.54 -15.51 5.06
C GLU A 347 1.69 -14.49 3.91
N ASN A 348 1.74 -15.00 2.69
CA ASN A 348 1.80 -14.17 1.51
C ASN A 348 0.38 -13.77 1.06
N THR A 349 -0.16 -12.74 1.68
CA THR A 349 -1.51 -12.21 1.36
C THR A 349 -1.53 -10.71 1.06
N LEU A 350 -0.36 -10.09 0.84
CA LEU A 350 -0.27 -8.64 0.60
C LEU A 350 -0.99 -8.22 -0.69
N PHE A 351 -0.96 -9.07 -1.72
CA PHE A 351 -1.65 -8.83 -2.98
C PHE A 351 -3.17 -8.75 -2.76
N GLU A 352 -3.73 -9.67 -1.99
CA GLU A 352 -5.13 -9.71 -1.59
C GLU A 352 -5.53 -8.45 -0.83
N CYS A 353 -4.70 -7.99 0.12
CA CYS A 353 -4.92 -6.72 0.82
C CYS A 353 -5.09 -5.57 -0.18
N GLU A 354 -4.12 -5.42 -1.08
CA GLU A 354 -4.07 -4.31 -2.04
C GLU A 354 -5.18 -4.43 -3.09
N LEU A 355 -5.50 -5.63 -3.53
CA LEU A 355 -6.58 -5.89 -4.47
C LEU A 355 -7.93 -5.42 -3.91
N TYR A 356 -8.29 -5.88 -2.71
CA TYR A 356 -9.59 -5.59 -2.12
C TYR A 356 -9.70 -4.16 -1.59
N LEU A 357 -8.64 -3.62 -0.97
CA LEU A 357 -8.61 -2.20 -0.58
C LEU A 357 -8.66 -1.29 -1.81
N GLY A 358 -7.94 -1.64 -2.88
CA GLY A 358 -8.00 -0.93 -4.15
C GLY A 358 -9.39 -0.98 -4.78
N TYR A 359 -10.07 -2.12 -4.72
CA TYR A 359 -11.45 -2.25 -5.18
C TYR A 359 -12.41 -1.41 -4.32
N ALA A 360 -12.22 -1.35 -3.00
CA ALA A 360 -13.01 -0.50 -2.09
C ALA A 360 -12.93 1.00 -2.45
N LEU A 361 -11.78 1.50 -2.93
CA LEU A 361 -11.65 2.89 -3.42
C LEU A 361 -12.61 3.20 -4.59
N THR A 362 -13.11 2.18 -5.29
CA THR A 362 -13.97 2.36 -6.47
C THR A 362 -15.44 2.62 -6.13
N PHE A 363 -15.89 2.52 -4.88
CA PHE A 363 -17.32 2.66 -4.53
C PHE A 363 -17.83 4.10 -4.39
N GLY A 364 -16.94 5.07 -4.20
CA GLY A 364 -17.32 6.50 -4.14
C GLY A 364 -17.73 7.01 -2.76
N SER A 365 -17.99 6.12 -1.80
CA SER A 365 -18.20 6.49 -0.40
C SER A 365 -16.93 7.09 0.23
N VAL A 366 -17.08 8.25 0.87
CA VAL A 366 -15.98 8.97 1.54
C VAL A 366 -15.47 8.18 2.74
N SER A 367 -16.37 7.65 3.57
CA SER A 367 -16.03 6.80 4.71
C SER A 367 -15.31 5.52 4.31
N VAL A 368 -15.80 4.79 3.29
CA VAL A 368 -15.14 3.57 2.80
C VAL A 368 -13.75 3.88 2.26
N ARG A 369 -13.61 4.97 1.49
CA ARG A 369 -12.31 5.42 0.99
C ARG A 369 -11.33 5.76 2.12
N GLN A 370 -11.77 6.46 3.16
CA GLN A 370 -10.94 6.77 4.32
C GLN A 370 -10.43 5.49 5.03
N ILE A 371 -11.31 4.50 5.23
CA ILE A 371 -10.93 3.20 5.81
C ILE A 371 -9.92 2.49 4.91
N ALA A 372 -10.17 2.49 3.59
CA ALA A 372 -9.27 1.87 2.63
C ALA A 372 -7.88 2.53 2.65
N GLU A 373 -7.79 3.86 2.60
CA GLU A 373 -6.52 4.59 2.63
C GLU A 373 -5.75 4.35 3.94
N GLN A 374 -6.43 4.38 5.09
CA GLN A 374 -5.80 4.08 6.39
C GLN A 374 -5.12 2.70 6.41
N ASN A 375 -5.76 1.70 5.81
CA ASN A 375 -5.16 0.36 5.69
C ASN A 375 -4.07 0.30 4.61
N LEU A 376 -4.21 1.07 3.52
CA LEU A 376 -3.24 1.13 2.44
C LEU A 376 -1.93 1.81 2.84
N GLU A 377 -1.93 2.70 3.85
CA GLU A 377 -0.69 3.20 4.45
C GLU A 377 0.17 2.04 4.96
N GLY A 378 -0.43 1.15 5.76
CA GLY A 378 0.21 -0.05 6.26
C GLY A 378 0.65 -0.99 5.14
N CYS A 379 -0.21 -1.20 4.13
CA CYS A 379 0.12 -2.02 2.95
C CYS A 379 1.35 -1.48 2.21
N TYR A 380 1.41 -0.18 1.99
CA TYR A 380 2.51 0.46 1.28
C TYR A 380 3.84 0.28 2.02
N GLN A 381 3.86 0.45 3.35
CA GLN A 381 5.06 0.19 4.16
C GLN A 381 5.48 -1.27 4.12
N LYS A 382 4.51 -2.21 4.15
CA LYS A 382 4.79 -3.65 4.02
C LYS A 382 5.31 -4.01 2.63
N ARG A 383 4.81 -3.38 1.57
CA ARG A 383 5.34 -3.55 0.22
C ARG A 383 6.81 -3.12 0.14
N LEU A 384 7.15 -1.95 0.71
CA LEU A 384 8.55 -1.50 0.80
C LEU A 384 9.43 -2.52 1.55
N LEU A 385 8.91 -3.07 2.64
CA LEU A 385 9.58 -4.11 3.42
C LEU A 385 9.83 -5.40 2.63
N GLU A 386 8.78 -5.96 2.01
CA GLU A 386 8.88 -7.18 1.22
C GLU A 386 9.92 -7.00 0.11
N SER A 387 9.90 -5.84 -0.52
CA SER A 387 10.80 -5.55 -1.63
C SER A 387 12.25 -5.39 -1.18
N ALA A 388 12.48 -4.78 -0.02
CA ALA A 388 13.80 -4.76 0.61
C ALA A 388 14.31 -6.18 0.88
N ARG A 389 13.43 -7.06 1.39
CA ARG A 389 13.74 -8.46 1.69
C ARG A 389 14.04 -9.26 0.42
N PHE A 390 13.27 -9.08 -0.65
CA PHE A 390 13.52 -9.80 -1.91
C PHE A 390 14.80 -9.33 -2.59
N LEU A 391 15.05 -8.02 -2.65
CA LEU A 391 16.34 -7.48 -3.12
C LEU A 391 17.51 -8.02 -2.29
N TRP A 392 17.34 -8.09 -0.97
CA TRP A 392 18.36 -8.70 -0.11
C TRP A 392 18.61 -10.17 -0.47
N ILE A 393 17.56 -10.97 -0.65
CA ILE A 393 17.66 -12.37 -1.08
C ILE A 393 18.36 -12.47 -2.45
N ASP A 394 18.04 -11.61 -3.40
CA ASP A 394 18.65 -11.62 -4.73
C ASP A 394 20.13 -11.20 -4.69
N GLY A 395 20.48 -10.21 -3.87
CA GLY A 395 21.88 -9.87 -3.60
C GLY A 395 22.64 -11.02 -2.94
N VAL A 396 22.00 -11.76 -2.03
CA VAL A 396 22.57 -12.98 -1.43
C VAL A 396 22.78 -14.08 -2.48
N LYS A 397 21.84 -14.28 -3.42
CA LYS A 397 22.02 -15.21 -4.55
C LYS A 397 23.16 -14.78 -5.49
N GLN A 398 23.29 -13.48 -5.77
CA GLN A 398 24.40 -12.95 -6.55
C GLN A 398 25.74 -13.27 -5.87
N MET A 399 25.84 -13.08 -4.55
CA MET A 399 27.03 -13.50 -3.79
C MET A 399 27.29 -15.02 -3.86
N MET A 400 26.23 -15.86 -3.84
CA MET A 400 26.37 -17.31 -4.04
C MET A 400 26.96 -17.67 -5.40
N HIS A 401 26.74 -16.83 -6.41
CA HIS A 401 27.31 -16.97 -7.76
C HIS A 401 28.65 -16.21 -7.93
N ASN A 402 29.26 -15.75 -6.82
CA ASN A 402 30.47 -14.92 -6.81
C ASN A 402 30.34 -13.55 -7.52
N ASP A 403 29.12 -13.07 -7.76
CA ASP A 403 28.86 -11.72 -8.26
C ASP A 403 28.73 -10.72 -7.09
N PHE A 404 29.88 -10.33 -6.53
CA PHE A 404 29.91 -9.41 -5.39
C PHE A 404 29.58 -7.96 -5.78
N ARG A 405 29.89 -7.55 -7.02
CA ARG A 405 29.60 -6.18 -7.50
C ARG A 405 28.11 -5.99 -7.74
N GLY A 406 27.46 -6.90 -8.46
CA GLY A 406 26.00 -6.90 -8.63
C GLY A 406 25.29 -6.97 -7.28
N ALA A 407 25.79 -7.80 -6.35
CA ALA A 407 25.25 -7.87 -4.99
C ALA A 407 25.27 -6.52 -4.26
N ILE A 408 26.37 -5.76 -4.32
CA ILE A 408 26.46 -4.43 -3.71
C ILE A 408 25.39 -3.48 -4.27
N GLU A 409 25.26 -3.42 -5.59
CA GLU A 409 24.24 -2.57 -6.24
C GLU A 409 22.83 -2.98 -5.80
N THR A 410 22.56 -4.28 -5.71
CA THR A 410 21.28 -4.82 -5.24
C THR A 410 21.02 -4.49 -3.75
N PHE A 411 22.03 -4.61 -2.87
CA PHE A 411 21.90 -4.25 -1.46
C PHE A 411 21.71 -2.74 -1.24
N GLN A 412 22.31 -1.90 -2.07
CA GLN A 412 22.06 -0.46 -2.04
C GLN A 412 20.61 -0.15 -2.42
N LYS A 413 20.07 -0.81 -3.45
CA LYS A 413 18.65 -0.73 -3.81
C LYS A 413 17.75 -1.21 -2.66
N ALA A 414 18.12 -2.31 -2.00
CA ALA A 414 17.39 -2.84 -0.84
C ALA A 414 17.40 -1.85 0.33
N THR A 415 18.55 -1.25 0.61
CA THR A 415 18.73 -0.23 1.67
C THR A 415 17.93 1.03 1.40
N ALA A 416 17.76 1.41 0.13
CA ALA A 416 16.92 2.55 -0.25
C ALA A 416 15.43 2.35 0.10
N LYS A 417 14.99 1.14 0.47
CA LYS A 417 13.64 0.83 0.97
C LYS A 417 13.51 0.90 2.50
N LYS A 418 14.44 1.61 3.16
CA LYS A 418 14.56 1.71 4.63
C LYS A 418 13.27 2.07 5.39
N ASP A 419 12.37 2.82 4.76
CA ASP A 419 11.17 3.32 5.43
C ASP A 419 10.18 2.18 5.75
N GLY A 420 10.27 1.05 5.05
CA GLY A 420 9.49 -0.16 5.35
C GLY A 420 10.10 -1.10 6.40
N TRP A 421 11.30 -0.84 6.93
CA TRP A 421 12.05 -1.83 7.71
C TRP A 421 11.29 -2.35 8.95
N GLY A 422 10.98 -3.65 8.94
CA GLY A 422 10.31 -4.42 9.99
C GLY A 422 10.99 -5.78 10.20
N TRP A 423 10.33 -6.70 10.93
CA TRP A 423 10.94 -7.95 11.44
C TRP A 423 11.80 -8.74 10.44
N ALA A 424 11.46 -8.71 9.15
CA ALA A 424 12.15 -9.45 8.10
C ALA A 424 13.50 -8.87 7.60
N VAL A 425 13.90 -7.64 7.95
CA VAL A 425 15.25 -7.08 7.63
C VAL A 425 15.70 -6.15 8.76
N ASN A 426 15.20 -6.39 9.97
CA ASN A 426 15.07 -5.37 10.99
C ASN A 426 16.38 -4.92 11.62
N VAL A 427 17.37 -5.81 11.61
CA VAL A 427 18.65 -5.61 12.29
C VAL A 427 19.72 -5.10 11.35
N GLY A 428 19.41 -4.82 10.08
CA GLY A 428 20.38 -4.29 9.13
C GLY A 428 21.24 -5.37 8.47
N ASP A 429 20.67 -6.57 8.27
CA ASP A 429 21.33 -7.67 7.58
C ASP A 429 21.88 -7.27 6.21
N ILE A 430 21.10 -6.49 5.46
CA ILE A 430 21.49 -5.90 4.17
C ILE A 430 22.87 -5.22 4.27
N TRP A 431 23.11 -4.44 5.33
CA TRP A 431 24.38 -3.73 5.52
C TRP A 431 25.54 -4.67 5.85
N ILE A 432 25.28 -5.75 6.59
CA ILE A 432 26.30 -6.76 6.89
C ILE A 432 26.75 -7.45 5.61
N PHE A 433 25.80 -7.85 4.76
CA PHE A 433 26.09 -8.50 3.48
C PHE A 433 26.77 -7.54 2.48
N GLU A 434 26.34 -6.28 2.41
CA GLU A 434 27.03 -5.26 1.61
C GLU A 434 28.48 -5.05 2.11
N ALA A 435 28.68 -4.98 3.43
CA ALA A 435 30.01 -4.84 4.03
C ALA A 435 30.92 -6.02 3.67
N ALA A 436 30.40 -7.25 3.72
CA ALA A 436 31.15 -8.45 3.34
C ALA A 436 31.52 -8.45 1.85
N ALA A 437 30.59 -8.12 0.96
CA ALA A 437 30.84 -8.04 -0.49
C ALA A 437 31.92 -7.00 -0.83
N ARG A 438 31.84 -5.80 -0.22
CA ARG A 438 32.87 -4.75 -0.38
C ARG A 438 34.24 -5.16 0.13
N LEU A 439 34.27 -5.86 1.26
CA LEU A 439 35.53 -6.35 1.84
C LEU A 439 36.19 -7.40 0.93
N ILE A 440 35.39 -8.28 0.31
CA ILE A 440 35.88 -9.25 -0.69
C ILE A 440 36.45 -8.52 -1.92
N LEU A 441 35.71 -7.60 -2.53
CA LEU A 441 36.20 -6.82 -3.69
C LEU A 441 37.48 -6.04 -3.36
N THR A 442 37.56 -5.49 -2.15
CA THR A 442 38.77 -4.80 -1.68
C THR A 442 39.97 -5.75 -1.63
N ALA A 443 39.79 -6.95 -1.08
CA ALA A 443 40.85 -7.95 -0.95
C ALA A 443 41.25 -8.59 -2.29
N GLU A 444 40.37 -8.59 -3.28
CA GLU A 444 40.70 -8.95 -4.67
C GLU A 444 41.54 -7.87 -5.40
N GLY A 445 41.72 -6.69 -4.79
CA GLY A 445 42.38 -5.56 -5.43
C GLY A 445 41.48 -4.79 -6.41
N ASN A 446 40.19 -5.14 -6.47
CA ASN A 446 39.20 -4.48 -7.33
C ASN A 446 38.77 -3.11 -6.78
N GLU A 447 38.92 -2.89 -5.46
CA GLU A 447 38.58 -1.64 -4.77
C GLU A 447 39.59 -1.29 -3.68
N LYS A 448 39.70 -0.01 -3.33
CA LYS A 448 40.46 0.41 -2.14
C LYS A 448 39.61 0.17 -0.89
N LEU A 449 40.27 -0.19 0.22
CA LEU A 449 39.59 -0.38 1.50
C LEU A 449 38.84 0.90 1.89
N SER A 450 37.52 0.83 1.80
CA SER A 450 36.65 1.98 1.97
C SER A 450 36.19 2.09 3.41
N THR A 451 36.14 3.33 3.92
CA THR A 451 35.49 3.65 5.22
C THR A 451 34.00 3.29 5.21
N GLN A 452 33.42 2.99 4.05
CA GLN A 452 32.05 2.52 3.93
C GLN A 452 31.81 1.19 4.65
N VAL A 453 32.80 0.28 4.72
CA VAL A 453 32.62 -1.00 5.43
C VAL A 453 32.35 -0.75 6.91
N ASP A 454 33.12 0.13 7.57
CA ASP A 454 32.86 0.50 8.97
C ASP A 454 31.51 1.21 9.12
N LYS A 455 31.19 2.14 8.22
CA LYS A 455 29.90 2.87 8.27
C LYS A 455 28.70 1.92 8.18
N LEU A 456 28.77 0.87 7.36
CA LEU A 456 27.72 -0.14 7.25
C LEU A 456 27.58 -0.96 8.54
N LEU A 457 28.70 -1.40 9.12
CA LEU A 457 28.70 -2.13 10.40
C LEU A 457 28.23 -1.26 11.58
N GLU A 458 28.59 0.03 11.60
CA GLU A 458 28.10 0.98 12.60
C GLU A 458 26.59 1.24 12.46
N LYS A 459 26.08 1.36 11.24
CA LYS A 459 24.62 1.45 11.01
C LYS A 459 23.90 0.23 11.57
N HIS A 460 24.43 -0.98 11.32
CA HIS A 460 23.90 -2.22 11.90
C HIS A 460 23.88 -2.17 13.45
N ARG A 461 25.01 -1.82 14.07
CA ARG A 461 25.10 -1.71 15.55
C ARG A 461 24.12 -0.70 16.13
N ALA A 462 24.03 0.49 15.53
CA ALA A 462 23.09 1.52 15.95
C ALA A 462 21.64 1.03 15.86
N ARG A 463 21.30 0.25 14.82
CA ARG A 463 19.97 -0.33 14.64
C ARG A 463 19.66 -1.43 15.66
N CYS A 464 20.59 -2.34 15.92
CA CYS A 464 20.44 -3.36 16.98
C CYS A 464 20.19 -2.70 18.34
N LYS A 465 20.97 -1.65 18.67
CA LYS A 465 20.77 -0.86 19.90
C LYS A 465 19.39 -0.21 19.95
N LYS A 466 18.93 0.41 18.86
CA LYS A 466 17.61 1.07 18.78
C LYS A 466 16.45 0.09 18.94
N THR A 467 16.56 -1.12 18.37
CA THR A 467 15.48 -2.12 18.40
C THR A 467 15.51 -3.00 19.65
N GLY A 468 16.61 -2.98 20.41
CA GLY A 468 16.82 -3.91 21.53
C GLY A 468 16.90 -5.37 21.08
N THR A 469 17.24 -5.63 19.80
CA THR A 469 17.49 -6.98 19.30
C THR A 469 18.94 -7.35 19.59
N PHE A 470 19.21 -8.60 19.97
CA PHE A 470 20.55 -9.07 20.40
C PHE A 470 21.10 -8.30 21.62
N LYS A 471 20.30 -8.12 22.69
CA LYS A 471 20.70 -7.34 23.89
C LYS A 471 21.97 -7.84 24.58
N SER A 472 22.19 -9.16 24.58
CA SER A 472 23.32 -9.82 25.27
C SER A 472 24.28 -10.54 24.32
N SER A 473 23.95 -10.63 23.02
CA SER A 473 24.75 -11.33 22.01
C SER A 473 25.03 -10.40 20.83
N VAL A 474 26.02 -10.70 20.00
CA VAL A 474 26.23 -9.97 18.74
C VAL A 474 25.58 -10.79 17.63
N HIS A 475 25.01 -10.13 16.62
CA HIS A 475 24.56 -10.82 15.42
C HIS A 475 25.71 -11.67 14.86
N PRO A 476 25.57 -13.00 14.73
CA PRO A 476 26.71 -13.89 14.52
C PRO A 476 27.44 -13.59 13.21
N TRP A 477 26.70 -13.26 12.15
CA TRP A 477 27.30 -12.82 10.90
C TRP A 477 28.04 -11.47 11.02
N ALA A 478 27.49 -10.51 11.77
CA ALA A 478 28.15 -9.21 11.95
C ALA A 478 29.46 -9.34 12.74
N ALA A 479 29.50 -10.28 13.70
CA ALA A 479 30.72 -10.60 14.45
C ALA A 479 31.80 -11.17 13.53
N GLU A 480 31.46 -12.13 12.66
CA GLU A 480 32.41 -12.70 11.69
C GLU A 480 32.90 -11.65 10.68
N VAL A 481 32.03 -10.79 10.15
CA VAL A 481 32.47 -9.71 9.23
C VAL A 481 33.37 -8.69 9.95
N THR A 482 33.07 -8.34 11.19
CA THR A 482 33.91 -7.43 12.00
C THR A 482 35.30 -8.03 12.24
N SER A 483 35.35 -9.31 12.63
CA SER A 483 36.61 -10.05 12.82
C SER A 483 37.40 -10.18 11.53
N GLY A 484 36.72 -10.48 10.41
CA GLY A 484 37.32 -10.55 9.07
C GLY A 484 37.95 -9.22 8.65
N LEU A 485 37.23 -8.11 8.82
CA LEU A 485 37.75 -6.77 8.54
C LEU A 485 39.01 -6.45 9.36
N SER A 486 39.01 -6.82 10.63
CA SER A 486 40.14 -6.58 11.54
C SER A 486 41.36 -7.42 11.14
N ALA A 487 41.14 -8.69 10.79
CA ALA A 487 42.19 -9.57 10.28
C ALA A 487 42.79 -9.04 8.97
N TYR A 488 41.95 -8.59 8.02
CA TYR A 488 42.42 -8.01 6.76
C TYR A 488 43.26 -6.75 6.96
N ARG A 489 42.84 -5.84 7.86
CA ARG A 489 43.62 -4.64 8.21
C ARG A 489 44.99 -4.98 8.76
N ASN A 490 45.07 -6.00 9.63
CA ASN A 490 46.33 -6.47 10.17
C ASN A 490 47.26 -6.99 9.05
N LEU A 491 46.74 -7.74 8.09
CA LEU A 491 47.51 -8.19 6.92
C LEU A 491 48.02 -7.00 6.08
N GLN A 492 47.16 -6.01 5.81
CA GLN A 492 47.56 -4.80 5.08
C GLN A 492 48.66 -4.01 5.82
N SER A 493 48.57 -3.90 7.15
CA SER A 493 49.59 -3.22 7.97
C SER A 493 50.94 -3.95 8.01
N LYS A 494 50.95 -5.27 7.83
CA LYS A 494 52.18 -6.07 7.72
C LYS A 494 52.80 -5.92 6.33
N LYS A 495 51.98 -5.87 5.28
CA LYS A 495 52.42 -5.65 3.90
C LYS A 495 53.12 -4.30 3.71
N SER A 496 52.69 -3.25 4.41
CA SER A 496 53.37 -1.95 4.37
C SER A 496 54.71 -1.90 5.12
N LYS A 497 55.01 -2.91 5.97
CA LYS A 497 56.23 -2.98 6.78
C LYS A 497 57.25 -4.02 6.30
N SER A 498 56.84 -4.96 5.45
CA SER A 498 57.68 -6.04 4.93
C SER A 498 57.78 -5.94 3.41
N SER A 499 59.01 -5.91 2.87
CA SER A 499 59.30 -5.99 1.44
C SER A 499 59.32 -7.43 0.89
N SER A 500 58.93 -8.44 1.68
CA SER A 500 59.01 -9.85 1.29
C SER A 500 57.73 -10.42 0.64
N ASP A 501 57.91 -11.27 -0.37
CA ASP A 501 56.87 -11.95 -1.17
C ASP A 501 55.90 -12.84 -0.35
N THR A 502 56.25 -13.23 0.88
CA THR A 502 55.40 -14.05 1.76
C THR A 502 54.03 -13.43 2.08
N THR A 503 53.88 -12.11 1.97
CA THR A 503 52.61 -11.41 2.28
C THR A 503 51.50 -11.62 1.24
N SER A 504 51.85 -12.06 0.02
CA SER A 504 50.90 -12.39 -1.03
C SER A 504 50.10 -13.66 -0.73
N SER A 505 50.76 -14.69 -0.19
CA SER A 505 50.14 -15.99 0.14
C SER A 505 49.11 -15.87 1.27
N ASP A 506 49.44 -15.11 2.32
CA ASP A 506 48.56 -14.92 3.48
C ASP A 506 47.27 -14.17 3.12
N SER A 507 47.37 -13.18 2.22
CA SER A 507 46.21 -12.41 1.75
C SER A 507 45.26 -13.26 0.90
N ALA A 508 45.81 -14.12 0.04
CA ALA A 508 45.04 -15.05 -0.77
C ALA A 508 44.34 -16.11 0.09
N GLY A 509 45.04 -16.70 1.07
CA GLY A 509 44.45 -17.65 2.01
C GLY A 509 43.34 -17.04 2.87
N TRP A 510 43.54 -15.80 3.34
CA TRP A 510 42.50 -15.05 4.04
C TRP A 510 41.25 -14.82 3.16
N LEU A 511 41.45 -14.39 1.90
CA LEU A 511 40.35 -14.12 0.97
C LEU A 511 39.54 -15.37 0.68
N GLU A 512 40.21 -16.51 0.40
CA GLU A 512 39.54 -17.78 0.18
C GLU A 512 38.74 -18.22 1.40
N GLY A 513 39.34 -18.14 2.60
CA GLY A 513 38.68 -18.46 3.86
C GLY A 513 37.46 -17.58 4.12
N PHE A 514 37.59 -16.27 3.93
CA PHE A 514 36.50 -15.32 4.13
C PHE A 514 35.36 -15.55 3.12
N LYS A 515 35.67 -15.79 1.83
CA LYS A 515 34.65 -16.16 0.82
C LYS A 515 33.87 -17.41 1.21
N LYS A 516 34.55 -18.47 1.67
CA LYS A 516 33.88 -19.70 2.14
C LYS A 516 32.91 -19.42 3.29
N ARG A 517 33.31 -18.59 4.26
CA ARG A 517 32.43 -18.17 5.35
C ARG A 517 31.25 -17.33 4.85
N THR A 518 31.50 -16.39 3.95
CA THR A 518 30.44 -15.60 3.31
C THR A 518 29.40 -16.49 2.61
N LEU A 519 29.85 -17.46 1.81
CA LEU A 519 28.96 -18.41 1.12
C LEU A 519 28.16 -19.27 2.12
N PHE A 520 28.78 -19.70 3.23
CA PHE A 520 28.06 -20.38 4.31
C PHE A 520 26.91 -19.51 4.85
N TRP A 521 27.15 -18.23 5.14
CA TRP A 521 26.12 -17.32 5.65
C TRP A 521 25.05 -16.99 4.60
N CYS A 522 25.42 -16.86 3.33
CA CYS A 522 24.46 -16.77 2.24
C CYS A 522 23.52 -17.98 2.21
N ALA A 523 24.06 -19.20 2.36
CA ALA A 523 23.26 -20.42 2.44
C ALA A 523 22.34 -20.45 3.68
N GLN A 524 22.77 -19.94 4.84
CA GLN A 524 21.92 -19.82 6.04
C GLN A 524 20.71 -18.90 5.79
N VAL A 525 20.93 -17.74 5.16
CA VAL A 525 19.86 -16.80 4.78
C VAL A 525 18.88 -17.45 3.81
N LEU A 526 19.39 -18.04 2.72
CA LEU A 526 18.55 -18.70 1.72
C LEU A 526 17.84 -19.94 2.27
N GLY A 527 18.40 -20.56 3.31
CA GLY A 527 17.79 -21.63 4.08
C GLY A 527 16.68 -21.17 5.02
N GLY A 528 16.60 -19.88 5.35
CA GLY A 528 15.70 -19.34 6.37
C GLY A 528 16.08 -19.77 7.78
N VAL A 529 17.38 -19.97 8.05
CA VAL A 529 17.89 -20.43 9.35
C VAL A 529 18.01 -19.24 10.30
N ALA A 530 17.59 -19.43 11.56
CA ALA A 530 17.75 -18.42 12.60
C ALA A 530 19.21 -17.94 12.71
N PRO A 531 19.49 -16.64 12.90
CA PRO A 531 18.53 -15.58 13.26
C PRO A 531 17.86 -14.89 12.06
N PHE A 532 18.04 -15.38 10.84
CA PHE A 532 17.43 -14.79 9.66
C PHE A 532 15.93 -15.10 9.58
N PRO A 533 15.15 -14.29 8.86
CA PRO A 533 13.74 -14.55 8.65
C PRO A 533 13.53 -15.89 7.93
N PRO A 534 12.37 -16.55 8.12
CA PRO A 534 12.04 -17.78 7.41
C PRO A 534 11.99 -17.54 5.89
N LYS A 535 11.90 -18.61 5.10
CA LYS A 535 11.72 -18.47 3.65
C LYS A 535 10.40 -17.74 3.34
N PRO A 536 10.36 -16.84 2.33
CA PRO A 536 9.10 -16.32 1.85
C PRO A 536 8.18 -17.45 1.40
N ARG A 537 6.91 -17.40 1.80
CA ARG A 537 5.91 -18.39 1.38
C ARG A 537 5.38 -18.06 -0.04
N PRO A 538 5.03 -19.08 -0.83
CA PRO A 538 4.29 -18.86 -2.07
C PRO A 538 2.91 -18.26 -1.77
N ARG A 539 2.26 -17.65 -2.77
CA ARG A 539 0.86 -17.23 -2.64
C ARG A 539 -0.02 -18.48 -2.58
N LEU A 540 -1.13 -18.40 -1.85
CA LEU A 540 -2.10 -19.49 -1.76
C LEU A 540 -2.95 -19.58 -3.03
N GLU A 541 -3.42 -18.43 -3.52
CA GLU A 541 -4.25 -18.34 -4.72
C GLU A 541 -3.50 -17.65 -5.88
N ASP A 542 -3.93 -17.89 -7.11
CA ASP A 542 -3.37 -17.23 -8.28
C ASP A 542 -3.86 -15.76 -8.38
N ALA A 543 -2.99 -14.85 -8.82
CA ALA A 543 -3.34 -13.42 -8.88
C ALA A 543 -4.41 -13.13 -9.93
N GLN A 544 -4.34 -13.78 -11.09
CA GLN A 544 -5.30 -13.54 -12.16
C GLN A 544 -6.67 -14.08 -11.76
N VAL A 545 -6.72 -15.26 -11.15
CA VAL A 545 -7.96 -15.82 -10.58
C VAL A 545 -8.61 -14.84 -9.60
N LEU A 546 -7.83 -14.25 -8.69
CA LEU A 546 -8.36 -13.26 -7.74
C LEU A 546 -8.88 -11.98 -8.43
N VAL A 547 -8.19 -11.52 -9.47
CA VAL A 547 -8.62 -10.34 -10.26
C VAL A 547 -9.90 -10.64 -11.03
N ASP A 548 -10.00 -11.82 -11.66
CA ASP A 548 -11.15 -12.24 -12.46
C ASP A 548 -12.40 -12.49 -11.58
N ARG A 549 -12.19 -12.83 -10.31
CA ARG A 549 -13.24 -12.98 -9.31
C ARG A 549 -13.79 -11.66 -8.79
N LEU A 550 -13.05 -10.54 -8.94
CA LEU A 550 -13.61 -9.25 -8.54
C LEU A 550 -14.88 -8.99 -9.35
N PRO A 551 -16.01 -8.72 -8.70
CA PRO A 551 -17.25 -8.52 -9.41
C PRO A 551 -17.13 -7.32 -10.36
N GLY A 552 -17.15 -7.62 -11.66
CA GLY A 552 -17.45 -6.64 -12.70
C GLY A 552 -18.92 -6.22 -12.63
N HIS A 553 -19.30 -5.22 -13.42
CA HIS A 553 -20.67 -4.71 -13.45
C HIS A 553 -21.72 -5.81 -13.75
N ASN A 554 -22.86 -5.79 -13.03
CA ASN A 554 -24.19 -6.35 -13.38
C ASN A 554 -24.37 -7.85 -13.71
N VAL A 555 -23.39 -8.75 -13.51
CA VAL A 555 -23.65 -10.18 -13.80
C VAL A 555 -24.80 -10.75 -12.95
N VAL A 556 -25.00 -10.20 -11.75
CA VAL A 556 -26.05 -10.63 -10.81
C VAL A 556 -27.45 -10.08 -11.17
N TYR A 557 -27.55 -8.87 -11.73
CA TYR A 557 -28.82 -8.15 -11.94
C TYR A 557 -29.32 -8.13 -13.39
N GLU A 558 -28.62 -8.79 -14.33
CA GLU A 558 -29.14 -9.02 -15.69
C GLU A 558 -30.13 -10.19 -15.77
N ARG A 559 -30.26 -10.99 -14.69
CA ARG A 559 -31.12 -12.19 -14.63
C ARG A 559 -32.44 -11.99 -13.87
N SER A 560 -32.61 -10.85 -13.21
CA SER A 560 -33.86 -10.36 -12.60
C SER A 560 -34.48 -9.30 -13.51
#